data_AF-A0A061CSN1-F1
#
_entry.id   AF-A0A061CSN1-F1
#
_cell.length_a   1.000
_cell.length_b   1.000
_cell.length_c   1.000
_cell.angle_alpha   90.00
_cell.angle_beta   90.00
_cell.angle_gamma   90.00
#
_symmetry.space_group_name_H-M   'P 1'
#
loop_
_entity.id
_entity.type
_entity.pdbx_description
1 polymer ?
#
loop_
_entity_poly.entity_id
_entity_poly.type
_entity_poly.pdbx_seq_one_letter_code
_entity_poly.pdbx_strand_id
1 'polypeptide(L)'
;MGYIQGEGRQQSSLFPPTLEELVPEDHLVRVIEAYVARLDLQALGFSKAEPLKTGRPGYDPADLLKLYQYGYFQRIRSSRRLEAECQRNVEVMWLLGRLAPDFKTIADFRKDNSAAFQATCRTFVQFCRQVGLISGQLVAIDGSKFQAVASQRKHLSLTKLKRQQAKLEAQISRYLA
;
A
#
# COMPACT_ATOMS: atom_id res chain seq x y z
N MET A 1 39.70 1.21 -26.17
CA MET A 1 38.86 1.63 -25.01
C MET A 1 38.01 0.43 -24.60
N GLY A 2 38.06 0.03 -23.34
CA GLY A 2 37.31 -1.12 -22.84
C GLY A 2 35.99 -0.70 -22.20
N TYR A 3 34.99 -1.58 -22.25
CA TYR A 3 33.74 -1.44 -21.51
C TYR A 3 33.92 -1.91 -20.06
N ILE A 4 33.16 -1.32 -19.13
CA ILE A 4 32.99 -1.85 -17.78
C ILE A 4 32.40 -3.26 -17.90
N GLN A 5 33.06 -4.25 -17.29
CA GLN A 5 32.61 -5.65 -17.28
C GLN A 5 31.82 -5.92 -16.00
N GLY A 6 30.74 -6.70 -16.13
CA GLY A 6 29.99 -7.21 -14.97
C GLY A 6 30.61 -8.49 -14.40
N GLU A 7 29.95 -9.06 -13.40
CA GLU A 7 30.35 -10.33 -12.79
C GLU A 7 29.97 -11.55 -13.65
N GLY A 8 30.76 -12.62 -13.55
CA GLY A 8 30.52 -13.85 -14.30
C GLY A 8 29.35 -14.66 -13.71
N ARG A 9 28.46 -15.22 -14.55
CA ARG A 9 27.28 -16.00 -14.09
C ARG A 9 27.62 -17.24 -13.25
N GLN A 10 28.85 -17.76 -13.36
CA GLN A 10 29.35 -18.92 -12.61
C GLN A 10 30.24 -18.52 -11.43
N GLN A 11 30.46 -17.23 -11.21
CA GLN A 11 31.23 -16.72 -10.09
C GLN A 11 30.42 -16.91 -8.81
N SER A 12 30.95 -17.69 -7.87
CA SER A 12 30.36 -17.88 -6.55
C SER A 12 30.95 -16.88 -5.54
N SER A 13 30.17 -16.56 -4.52
CA SER A 13 30.65 -15.87 -3.32
C SER A 13 31.05 -16.89 -2.24
N LEU A 14 31.95 -16.52 -1.33
CA LEU A 14 32.33 -17.37 -0.19
C LEU A 14 31.13 -17.63 0.74
N PHE A 15 30.33 -16.59 0.97
CA PHE A 15 29.06 -16.65 1.67
C PHE A 15 27.97 -16.03 0.78
N PRO A 16 26.77 -16.61 0.70
CA PRO A 16 25.67 -16.00 -0.05
C PRO A 16 25.25 -14.69 0.64
N PRO A 17 24.97 -13.62 -0.13
CA PRO A 17 24.52 -12.36 0.45
C PRO A 17 23.18 -12.56 1.17
N THR A 18 23.02 -11.90 2.30
CA THR A 18 21.74 -11.88 3.02
C THR A 18 20.72 -11.05 2.25
N LEU A 19 19.41 -11.27 2.50
CA LEU A 19 18.39 -10.39 1.89
C LEU A 19 18.61 -8.93 2.31
N GLU A 20 19.08 -8.71 3.54
CA GLU A 20 19.34 -7.39 4.11
C GLU A 20 20.41 -6.62 3.32
N GLU A 21 21.47 -7.31 2.88
CA GLU A 21 22.53 -6.73 2.03
C GLU A 21 22.07 -6.40 0.62
N LEU A 22 21.04 -7.09 0.12
CA LEU A 22 20.55 -6.94 -1.25
C LEU A 22 19.54 -5.78 -1.40
N VAL A 23 19.07 -5.20 -0.29
CA VAL A 23 18.09 -4.12 -0.30
C VAL A 23 18.64 -2.88 0.42
N PRO A 24 18.84 -1.74 -0.28
CA PRO A 24 19.33 -0.50 0.32
C PRO A 24 18.52 -0.04 1.53
N GLU A 25 19.15 0.62 2.49
CA GLU A 25 18.53 1.12 3.73
C GLU A 25 17.42 2.16 3.48
N ASP A 26 17.52 2.93 2.40
CA ASP A 26 16.56 3.96 1.99
C ASP A 26 15.48 3.43 1.04
N HIS A 27 15.44 2.11 0.80
CA HIS A 27 14.51 1.50 -0.15
C HIS A 27 13.05 1.52 0.36
N LEU A 28 12.10 1.75 -0.56
CA LEU A 28 10.66 1.89 -0.27
C LEU A 28 10.07 0.70 0.51
N VAL A 29 10.52 -0.53 0.25
CA VAL A 29 10.02 -1.73 0.95
C VAL A 29 10.21 -1.66 2.47
N ARG A 30 11.23 -0.94 2.94
CA ARG A 30 11.47 -0.72 4.37
C ARG A 30 10.43 0.21 4.99
N VAL A 31 9.96 1.19 4.22
CA VAL A 31 8.83 2.05 4.62
C VAL A 31 7.53 1.26 4.67
N ILE A 32 7.31 0.37 3.70
CA ILE A 32 6.13 -0.52 3.68
C ILE A 32 6.15 -1.43 4.91
N GLU A 33 7.28 -2.08 5.19
CA GLU A 33 7.47 -2.93 6.37
C GLU A 33 7.17 -2.16 7.67
N ALA A 34 7.84 -1.02 7.87
CA ALA A 34 7.69 -0.21 9.07
C ALA A 34 6.27 0.36 9.24
N TYR A 35 5.58 0.67 8.13
CA TYR A 35 4.19 1.12 8.18
C TYR A 35 3.25 -0.01 8.59
N VAL A 36 3.32 -1.17 7.92
CA VAL A 36 2.43 -2.30 8.21
C VAL A 36 2.66 -2.84 9.62
N ALA A 37 3.91 -2.87 10.10
CA ALA A 37 4.25 -3.29 11.45
C ALA A 37 3.60 -2.44 12.57
N ARG A 38 3.14 -1.21 12.26
CA ARG A 38 2.46 -0.32 13.21
C ARG A 38 0.93 -0.46 13.19
N LEU A 39 0.38 -1.22 12.25
CA LEU A 39 -1.06 -1.36 12.10
C LEU A 39 -1.60 -2.44 13.03
N ASP A 40 -2.68 -2.12 13.74
CA ASP A 40 -3.51 -3.13 14.39
C ASP A 40 -4.46 -3.73 13.34
N LEU A 41 -4.04 -4.83 12.72
CA LEU A 41 -4.80 -5.47 11.64
C LEU A 41 -6.15 -6.04 12.12
N GLN A 42 -6.24 -6.44 13.39
CA GLN A 42 -7.49 -6.91 13.97
C GLN A 42 -8.48 -5.76 14.12
N ALA A 43 -8.05 -4.63 14.70
CA ALA A 43 -8.88 -3.44 14.83
C ALA A 43 -9.28 -2.84 13.47
N LEU A 44 -8.44 -3.00 12.44
CA LEU A 44 -8.75 -2.60 11.07
C LEU A 44 -9.71 -3.55 10.34
N GLY A 45 -10.04 -4.70 10.95
CA GLY A 45 -11.01 -5.66 10.43
C GLY A 45 -10.45 -6.62 9.39
N PHE A 46 -9.13 -6.87 9.36
CA PHE A 46 -8.59 -7.94 8.54
C PHE A 46 -9.06 -9.30 9.04
N SER A 47 -9.66 -10.08 8.15
CA SER A 47 -9.95 -11.49 8.36
C SER A 47 -8.65 -12.26 8.64
N LYS A 48 -8.75 -13.29 9.49
CA LYS A 48 -7.61 -14.16 9.86
C LYS A 48 -6.43 -13.41 10.51
N ALA A 49 -6.67 -12.23 11.09
CA ALA A 49 -5.69 -11.53 11.92
C ALA A 49 -5.29 -12.36 13.15
N GLU A 50 -6.17 -13.24 13.62
CA GLU A 50 -5.83 -14.27 14.61
C GLU A 50 -5.56 -15.62 13.91
N PRO A 51 -4.41 -16.27 14.20
CA PRO A 51 -4.13 -17.61 13.70
C PRO A 51 -5.15 -18.63 14.19
N LEU A 52 -5.51 -19.57 13.33
CA LEU A 52 -6.36 -20.70 13.71
C LEU A 52 -5.62 -21.61 14.70
N LYS A 53 -6.32 -22.10 15.73
CA LYS A 53 -5.76 -23.04 16.72
C LYS A 53 -5.42 -24.41 16.13
N THR A 54 -6.03 -24.77 15.00
CA THR A 54 -5.93 -26.09 14.37
C THR A 54 -5.96 -25.98 12.85
N GLY A 55 -5.37 -26.95 12.16
CA GLY A 55 -5.28 -26.99 10.70
C GLY A 55 -4.00 -26.35 10.16
N ARG A 56 -3.91 -26.21 8.84
CA ARG A 56 -2.76 -25.54 8.20
C ARG A 56 -2.81 -24.03 8.51
N PRO A 57 -1.74 -23.44 9.07
CA PRO A 57 -1.66 -21.99 9.25
C PRO A 57 -1.81 -21.27 7.91
N GLY A 58 -2.59 -20.19 7.91
CA GLY A 58 -2.64 -19.27 6.78
C GLY A 58 -1.42 -18.37 6.74
N TYR A 59 -1.28 -17.61 5.64
CA TYR A 59 -0.37 -16.47 5.61
C TYR A 59 -0.85 -15.38 6.57
N ASP A 60 0.10 -14.66 7.17
CA ASP A 60 -0.21 -13.48 7.97
C ASP A 60 -0.84 -12.40 7.06
N PRO A 61 -1.99 -11.81 7.44
CA PRO A 61 -2.56 -10.66 6.74
C PRO A 61 -1.58 -9.51 6.54
N ALA A 62 -0.60 -9.33 7.44
CA ALA A 62 0.47 -8.34 7.30
C ALA A 62 1.30 -8.57 6.04
N ASP A 63 1.72 -9.81 5.78
CA ASP A 63 2.56 -10.15 4.62
C ASP A 63 1.80 -9.93 3.31
N LEU A 64 0.53 -10.32 3.28
CA LEU A 64 -0.32 -10.12 2.09
C LEU A 64 -0.63 -8.63 1.87
N LEU A 65 -0.80 -7.84 2.94
CA LEU A 65 -0.97 -6.40 2.86
C LEU A 65 0.28 -5.71 2.33
N LYS A 66 1.47 -6.07 2.83
CA LYS A 66 2.77 -5.57 2.34
C LYS A 66 2.91 -5.83 0.84
N LEU A 67 2.60 -7.04 0.38
CA LEU A 67 2.64 -7.42 -1.03
C LEU A 67 1.69 -6.56 -1.88
N TYR A 68 0.47 -6.33 -1.41
CA TYR A 68 -0.48 -5.47 -2.11
C TYR A 68 0.00 -4.02 -2.20
N GLN A 69 0.51 -3.48 -1.09
CA GLN A 69 1.02 -2.12 -1.04
C GLN A 69 2.21 -1.94 -1.99
N TYR A 70 3.13 -2.90 -2.02
CA TYR A 70 4.23 -2.97 -2.98
C TYR A 70 3.71 -2.99 -4.43
N GLY A 71 2.73 -3.86 -4.72
CA GLY A 71 2.08 -3.94 -6.01
C GLY A 71 1.48 -2.61 -6.46
N TYR A 72 0.85 -1.85 -5.55
CA TYR A 72 0.33 -0.53 -5.87
C TYR A 72 1.42 0.47 -6.26
N PHE A 73 2.50 0.56 -5.48
CA PHE A 73 3.60 1.48 -5.77
C PHE A 73 4.29 1.14 -7.10
N GLN A 74 4.49 -0.16 -7.37
CA GLN A 74 5.12 -0.65 -8.61
C GLN A 74 4.14 -0.83 -9.77
N ARG A 75 2.87 -0.43 -9.61
CA ARG A 75 1.79 -0.53 -10.61
C ARG A 75 1.50 -1.96 -11.10
N ILE A 76 1.74 -2.96 -10.25
CA ILE A 76 1.48 -4.38 -10.48
C ILE A 76 0.12 -4.75 -9.86
N ARG A 77 -0.92 -4.79 -10.69
CA ARG A 77 -2.31 -5.05 -10.23
C ARG A 77 -2.76 -6.51 -10.36
N SER A 78 -2.06 -7.31 -11.14
CA SER A 78 -2.42 -8.71 -11.40
C SER A 78 -1.88 -9.59 -10.28
N SER A 79 -2.74 -10.36 -9.62
CA SER A 79 -2.32 -11.31 -8.57
C SER A 79 -1.34 -12.36 -9.10
N ARG A 80 -1.48 -12.79 -10.37
CA ARG A 80 -0.49 -13.69 -11.02
C ARG A 80 0.87 -13.03 -11.24
N ARG A 81 0.87 -11.72 -11.53
CA ARG A 81 2.13 -10.97 -11.61
C ARG A 81 2.76 -10.82 -10.24
N LEU A 82 1.97 -10.54 -9.19
CA LEU A 82 2.46 -10.48 -7.82
C LEU A 82 3.05 -11.82 -7.35
N GLU A 83 2.38 -12.93 -7.64
CA GLU A 83 2.90 -14.29 -7.41
C GLU A 83 4.26 -14.48 -8.10
N ALA A 84 4.39 -14.08 -9.37
CA ALA A 84 5.66 -14.17 -10.10
C ALA A 84 6.76 -13.28 -9.48
N GLU A 85 6.41 -12.07 -9.00
CA GLU A 85 7.36 -11.20 -8.30
C GLU A 85 7.89 -11.84 -7.02
N CYS A 86 7.05 -12.57 -6.26
CA CYS A 86 7.48 -13.25 -5.03
C CYS A 86 8.63 -14.26 -5.29
N GLN A 87 8.73 -14.80 -6.50
CA GLN A 87 9.74 -15.80 -6.86
C GLN A 87 11.02 -15.23 -7.49
N ARG A 88 10.99 -14.00 -8.02
CA ARG A 88 12.11 -13.46 -8.82
C ARG A 88 12.64 -12.12 -8.35
N ASN A 89 11.85 -11.38 -7.57
CA ASN A 89 12.16 -10.02 -7.18
C ASN A 89 12.73 -9.99 -5.76
N VAL A 90 14.00 -9.56 -5.64
CA VAL A 90 14.69 -9.50 -4.36
C VAL A 90 14.02 -8.57 -3.36
N GLU A 91 13.39 -7.49 -3.83
CA GLU A 91 12.65 -6.55 -2.98
C GLU A 91 11.45 -7.23 -2.32
N VAL A 92 10.72 -8.05 -3.08
CA VAL A 92 9.56 -8.80 -2.57
C VAL A 92 10.01 -9.97 -1.71
N MET A 93 11.09 -10.64 -2.07
CA MET A 93 11.69 -11.68 -1.24
C MET A 93 12.12 -11.13 0.12
N TRP A 94 12.72 -9.94 0.16
CA TRP A 94 13.04 -9.26 1.41
C TRP A 94 11.77 -8.93 2.20
N LEU A 95 10.80 -8.27 1.55
CA LEU A 95 9.58 -7.79 2.19
C LEU A 95 8.72 -8.92 2.80
N LEU A 96 8.73 -10.10 2.18
CA LEU A 96 7.93 -11.26 2.60
C LEU A 96 8.76 -12.38 3.24
N GLY A 97 10.07 -12.19 3.44
CA GLY A 97 10.94 -13.27 3.92
C GLY A 97 10.93 -14.52 3.03
N ARG A 98 10.83 -14.33 1.70
CA ARG A 98 10.71 -15.39 0.66
C ARG A 98 9.41 -16.21 0.70
N LEU A 99 8.38 -15.75 1.41
CA LEU A 99 7.05 -16.32 1.23
C LEU A 99 6.55 -16.07 -0.21
N ALA A 100 5.93 -17.08 -0.79
CA ALA A 100 5.43 -17.06 -2.17
C ALA A 100 3.96 -17.51 -2.21
N PRO A 101 3.02 -16.68 -1.75
CA PRO A 101 1.59 -16.97 -1.84
C PRO A 101 1.17 -17.10 -3.31
N ASP A 102 0.29 -18.06 -3.59
CA ASP A 102 -0.24 -18.26 -4.94
C ASP A 102 -1.20 -17.12 -5.35
N PHE A 103 -1.44 -16.98 -6.65
CA PHE A 103 -2.31 -15.90 -7.15
C PHE A 103 -3.73 -15.92 -6.55
N LYS A 104 -4.23 -17.10 -6.19
CA LYS A 104 -5.58 -17.28 -5.65
C LYS A 104 -5.65 -16.73 -4.23
N THR A 105 -4.69 -17.08 -3.39
CA THR A 105 -4.51 -16.57 -2.02
C THR A 105 -4.43 -15.05 -2.04
N ILE A 106 -3.63 -14.49 -2.95
CA ILE A 106 -3.51 -13.03 -3.12
C ILE A 106 -4.86 -12.42 -3.52
N ALA A 107 -5.52 -12.96 -4.56
CA ALA A 107 -6.79 -12.42 -5.05
C ALA A 107 -7.92 -12.50 -4.00
N ASP A 108 -8.06 -13.64 -3.32
CA ASP A 108 -9.07 -13.88 -2.29
C ASP A 108 -8.82 -12.95 -1.09
N PHE A 109 -7.56 -12.73 -0.68
CA PHE A 109 -7.23 -11.78 0.38
C PHE A 109 -7.75 -10.36 0.09
N ARG A 110 -7.58 -9.84 -1.13
CA ARG A 110 -8.12 -8.52 -1.48
C ARG A 110 -9.65 -8.50 -1.45
N LYS A 111 -10.27 -9.52 -2.04
CA LYS A 111 -11.73 -9.64 -2.12
C LYS A 111 -12.36 -9.66 -0.73
N ASP A 112 -11.82 -10.50 0.15
CA ASP A 112 -12.40 -10.77 1.46
C ASP A 112 -12.13 -9.64 2.47
N ASN A 113 -11.12 -8.78 2.23
CA ASN A 113 -10.70 -7.72 3.16
C ASN A 113 -10.91 -6.30 2.61
N SER A 114 -11.77 -6.11 1.60
CA SER A 114 -11.97 -4.81 0.93
C SER A 114 -12.25 -3.64 1.90
N ALA A 115 -13.07 -3.86 2.94
CA ALA A 115 -13.34 -2.86 3.97
C ALA A 115 -12.08 -2.52 4.81
N ALA A 116 -11.28 -3.53 5.16
CA ALA A 116 -10.04 -3.34 5.92
C ALA A 116 -8.97 -2.59 5.09
N PHE A 117 -8.94 -2.80 3.77
CA PHE A 117 -8.11 -1.99 2.87
C PHE A 117 -8.51 -0.51 2.88
N GLN A 118 -9.81 -0.20 2.87
CA GLN A 118 -10.29 1.18 2.99
C GLN A 118 -9.89 1.81 4.34
N ALA A 119 -10.03 1.04 5.43
CA ALA A 119 -9.65 1.47 6.77
C ALA A 119 -8.13 1.71 6.89
N THR A 120 -7.32 0.84 6.28
CA THR A 120 -5.86 0.99 6.21
C THR A 120 -5.46 2.27 5.49
N CYS A 121 -6.04 2.55 4.31
CA CYS A 121 -5.79 3.78 3.57
C CYS A 121 -6.21 5.03 4.35
N ARG A 122 -7.35 4.97 5.08
CA ARG A 122 -7.80 6.06 5.94
C ARG A 122 -6.79 6.33 7.07
N THR A 123 -6.31 5.26 7.71
CA THR A 123 -5.31 5.33 8.78
C THR A 123 -4.00 5.92 8.27
N PHE A 124 -3.55 5.54 7.06
CA PHE A 124 -2.39 6.14 6.42
C PHE A 124 -2.53 7.66 6.24
N VAL A 125 -3.66 8.11 5.69
CA VAL A 125 -3.91 9.56 5.49
C VAL A 125 -3.95 10.30 6.82
N GLN A 126 -4.55 9.71 7.86
CA GLN A 126 -4.56 10.29 9.20
C GLN A 126 -3.15 10.38 9.79
N PHE A 127 -2.36 9.32 9.68
CA PHE A 127 -0.96 9.29 10.08
C PHE A 127 -0.17 10.40 9.38
N CYS A 128 -0.23 10.48 8.05
CA CYS A 128 0.46 11.52 7.28
C CYS A 128 0.04 12.94 7.70
N ARG A 129 -1.22 13.16 8.09
CA ARG A 129 -1.67 14.44 8.65
C ARG A 129 -1.07 14.71 10.03
N GLN A 130 -1.00 13.70 10.90
CA GLN A 130 -0.45 13.84 12.26
C GLN A 130 1.04 14.16 12.25
N VAL A 131 1.81 13.54 11.35
CA VAL A 131 3.26 13.80 11.21
C VAL A 131 3.59 14.99 10.30
N GLY A 132 2.58 15.74 9.84
CA GLY A 132 2.77 16.94 9.03
C GLY A 132 3.18 16.71 7.57
N LEU A 133 3.18 15.46 7.08
CA LEU A 133 3.43 15.13 5.67
C LEU A 133 2.29 15.60 4.75
N ILE A 134 1.06 15.63 5.28
CA ILE A 134 -0.09 16.24 4.63
C ILE A 134 -0.51 17.42 5.48
N SER A 135 -0.19 18.63 5.04
CA SER A 135 -0.75 19.84 5.62
C SER A 135 -2.14 20.11 5.02
N GLY A 136 -3.10 20.45 5.89
CA GLY A 136 -4.25 21.21 5.41
C GLY A 136 -3.75 22.62 5.14
N GLN A 137 -3.78 23.09 3.89
CA GLN A 137 -3.60 24.52 3.64
C GLN A 137 -4.80 25.25 4.26
N LEU A 138 -4.61 25.89 5.42
CA LEU A 138 -5.57 26.85 5.95
C LEU A 138 -5.47 28.09 5.06
N VAL A 139 -6.31 28.17 4.03
CA VAL A 139 -6.46 29.38 3.22
C VAL A 139 -7.42 30.31 3.96
N ALA A 140 -6.87 31.21 4.76
CA ALA A 140 -7.62 32.33 5.33
C ALA A 140 -7.65 33.47 4.29
N ILE A 141 -8.84 33.79 3.78
CA ILE A 141 -9.05 34.93 2.87
C ILE A 141 -9.66 36.05 3.71
N ASP A 142 -8.86 37.03 4.12
CA ASP A 142 -9.38 38.29 4.66
C ASP A 142 -9.77 39.19 3.49
N GLY A 143 -11.02 39.07 3.07
CA GLY A 143 -11.55 39.76 1.90
C GLY A 143 -12.52 40.86 2.29
N SER A 144 -12.27 42.09 1.84
CA SER A 144 -13.33 43.08 1.69
C SER A 144 -14.35 42.58 0.65
N LYS A 145 -15.65 42.72 0.95
CA LYS A 145 -16.74 42.21 0.10
C LYS A 145 -16.84 43.04 -1.19
N PHE A 146 -16.20 42.58 -2.26
CA PHE A 146 -16.42 43.10 -3.62
C PHE A 146 -17.34 42.16 -4.40
N GLN A 147 -18.20 42.73 -5.25
CA GLN A 147 -19.12 41.96 -6.09
C GLN A 147 -18.32 41.23 -7.17
N ALA A 148 -17.89 39.99 -6.88
CA ALA A 148 -17.16 39.17 -7.83
C ALA A 148 -18.09 38.62 -8.92
N VAL A 149 -17.59 38.52 -10.16
CA VAL A 149 -18.23 37.76 -11.26
C VAL A 149 -18.06 36.26 -11.00
N ALA A 150 -18.55 35.77 -9.86
CA ALA A 150 -18.55 34.38 -9.47
C ALA A 150 -19.96 33.82 -9.66
N SER A 151 -20.13 32.95 -10.66
CA SER A 151 -21.39 32.24 -10.86
C SER A 151 -21.76 31.43 -9.60
N GLN A 152 -23.01 31.56 -9.14
CA GLN A 152 -23.55 30.73 -8.04
C GLN A 152 -23.34 29.21 -8.26
N ARG A 153 -23.12 28.79 -9.52
CA ARG A 153 -22.82 27.39 -9.86
C ARG A 153 -21.45 26.91 -9.33
N LYS A 154 -20.45 27.80 -9.20
CA LYS A 154 -19.09 27.47 -8.74
C LYS A 154 -18.93 27.45 -7.22
N HIS A 155 -19.93 27.91 -6.46
CA HIS A 155 -19.91 27.81 -5.00
C HIS A 155 -20.16 26.36 -4.54
N LEU A 156 -19.27 25.84 -3.69
CA LEU A 156 -19.39 24.53 -3.06
C LEU A 156 -20.09 24.69 -1.70
N SER A 157 -21.36 24.28 -1.62
CA SER A 157 -22.08 24.22 -0.35
C SER A 157 -21.77 22.93 0.40
N LEU A 158 -22.03 22.91 1.72
CA LEU A 158 -21.92 21.70 2.55
C LEU A 158 -22.70 20.51 1.93
N THR A 159 -23.88 20.77 1.35
CA THR A 159 -24.67 19.75 0.66
C THR A 159 -23.97 19.21 -0.58
N LYS A 160 -23.30 20.06 -1.37
CA LYS A 160 -22.50 19.63 -2.53
C LYS A 160 -21.29 18.81 -2.10
N LEU A 161 -20.61 19.20 -1.01
CA LEU A 161 -19.48 18.45 -0.45
C LEU A 161 -19.92 17.06 0.03
N LYS A 162 -21.04 16.96 0.76
CA LYS A 162 -21.61 15.66 1.16
C LYS A 162 -21.92 14.76 -0.05
N ARG A 163 -22.49 15.31 -1.13
CA ARG A 163 -22.72 14.57 -2.38
C ARG A 163 -21.42 14.12 -3.04
N GLN A 164 -20.39 14.96 -3.06
CA GLN A 164 -19.08 14.58 -3.60
C GLN A 164 -18.42 13.48 -2.79
N GLN A 165 -18.50 13.55 -1.46
CA GLN A 165 -17.99 12.50 -0.58
C GLN A 165 -18.68 11.16 -0.88
N ALA A 166 -20.02 11.13 -0.93
CA ALA A 166 -20.76 9.91 -1.27
C ALA A 166 -20.40 9.37 -2.66
N LYS A 167 -20.17 10.26 -3.64
CA LYS A 167 -19.73 9.86 -4.99
C LYS A 167 -18.34 9.22 -4.97
N LEU A 168 -17.40 9.80 -4.22
CA LEU A 168 -16.05 9.26 -4.05
C LEU A 168 -16.09 7.90 -3.36
N GLU A 169 -16.86 7.76 -2.27
CA GLU A 169 -17.08 6.49 -1.58
C GLU A 169 -17.61 5.42 -2.54
N ALA A 170 -18.60 5.75 -3.37
CA ALA A 170 -19.13 4.83 -4.39
C ALA A 170 -18.10 4.44 -5.46
N GLN A 171 -17.22 5.37 -5.87
CA GLN A 171 -16.12 5.06 -6.81
C GLN A 171 -15.08 4.14 -6.18
N ILE A 172 -14.71 4.37 -4.91
CA ILE A 172 -13.81 3.51 -4.15
C ILE A 172 -14.41 2.11 -4.03
N SER A 173 -15.70 1.99 -3.67
CA SER A 173 -16.38 0.69 -3.59
C SER A 173 -16.40 -0.05 -4.92
N ARG A 174 -16.68 0.63 -6.04
CA ARG A 174 -16.65 0.01 -7.38
C ARG A 174 -15.26 -0.47 -7.77
N TYR A 175 -14.22 0.25 -7.37
CA TYR A 175 -12.84 -0.11 -7.67
C TYR A 175 -12.36 -1.33 -6.87
N LEU A 176 -12.91 -1.55 -5.67
CA LEU A 176 -12.54 -2.65 -4.78
C LEU A 176 -13.38 -3.92 -4.96
N ALA A 177 -14.50 -3.85 -5.68
CA ALA A 177 -15.30 -5.00 -6.10
C ALA A 177 -14.58 -5.84 -7.17
#